data_AF-A0A3S5AY01-F1
#
_entry.id   AF-A0A3S5AY01-F1
#
_cell.length_a   1.000
_cell.length_b   1.000
_cell.length_c   1.000
_cell.angle_alpha   90.00
_cell.angle_beta   90.00
_cell.angle_gamma   90.00
#
_symmetry.space_group_name_H-M   'P 1'
#
loop_
_entity.id
_entity.type
_entity.pdbx_description
1 polymer ?
#
loop_
_entity_poly.entity_id
_entity_poly.type
_entity_poly.pdbx_seq_one_letter_code
_entity_poly.pdbx_strand_id
1 'polypeptide(L)'
;MNGALTIGTLDGANVEICEELKGRDIFIFGNTVEQVDALRENGYSPQTYINKCPELAKVLDQIYSGFFSKDDPTLFHDLHASIVDGDFYQLCADFEDYLRAQGEVEAAYLASYYAIQEYFE
;
A
#
# COMPACT_ATOMS: atom_id res chain seq x y z
N MET A 1 15.79 -16.73 -0.06
CA MET A 1 15.75 -16.83 -1.53
C MET A 1 16.02 -15.44 -2.12
N ASN A 2 17.10 -15.25 -2.87
CA ASN A 2 17.59 -14.00 -3.49
C ASN A 2 17.85 -12.75 -2.60
N GLY A 3 17.46 -12.75 -1.32
CA GLY A 3 17.80 -11.69 -0.36
C GLY A 3 16.91 -10.45 -0.45
N ALA A 4 15.80 -10.50 -1.17
CA ALA A 4 14.79 -9.44 -1.14
C ALA A 4 13.96 -9.55 0.16
N LEU A 5 13.75 -8.41 0.82
CA LEU A 5 12.80 -8.28 1.92
C LEU A 5 11.39 -8.11 1.35
N THR A 6 10.40 -8.72 2.00
CA THR A 6 9.01 -8.68 1.57
C THR A 6 8.28 -7.50 2.21
N ILE A 7 7.55 -6.73 1.40
CA ILE A 7 6.48 -5.83 1.85
C ILE A 7 5.16 -6.35 1.26
N GLY A 8 4.15 -6.58 2.09
CA GLY A 8 2.94 -7.25 1.65
C GLY A 8 1.84 -7.30 2.70
N THR A 9 0.62 -7.64 2.26
CA THR A 9 -0.50 -7.88 3.15
C THR A 9 -0.35 -9.20 3.90
N LEU A 10 -1.03 -9.32 5.06
CA LEU A 10 -1.06 -10.55 5.85
C LEU A 10 -2.05 -11.57 5.24
N ASP A 11 -1.74 -12.05 4.05
CA ASP A 11 -2.54 -13.03 3.30
C ASP A 11 -1.65 -14.08 2.62
N GLY A 12 -2.23 -15.25 2.34
CA GLY A 12 -1.60 -16.36 1.65
C GLY A 12 -0.23 -16.74 2.24
N ALA A 13 0.78 -16.86 1.37
CA ALA A 13 2.13 -17.25 1.77
C ALA A 13 2.85 -16.22 2.68
N ASN A 14 2.38 -14.97 2.74
CA ASN A 14 2.98 -13.97 3.63
C ASN A 14 2.70 -14.28 5.10
N VAL A 15 1.58 -14.95 5.41
CA VAL A 15 1.28 -15.44 6.77
C VAL A 15 2.37 -16.43 7.20
N GLU A 16 2.61 -17.46 6.39
CA GLU A 16 3.61 -18.50 6.66
C GLU A 16 5.03 -17.91 6.78
N ILE A 17 5.40 -17.00 5.86
CA ILE A 17 6.71 -16.33 5.90
C ILE A 17 6.86 -15.47 7.16
N CYS A 18 5.82 -14.73 7.55
CA CYS A 18 5.84 -13.89 8.75
C CYS A 18 6.01 -14.74 10.02
N GLU A 19 5.33 -15.88 10.11
CA GLU A 19 5.46 -16.82 11.23
C GLU A 19 6.87 -17.39 11.34
N GLU A 20 7.45 -17.83 10.22
CA GLU A 20 8.83 -18.37 10.17
C GLU A 20 9.87 -17.32 10.57
N LEU A 21 9.70 -16.07 10.10
CA LEU A 21 10.60 -14.98 10.45
C LEU A 21 10.32 -14.37 11.83
N LYS A 22 9.24 -14.80 12.50
CA LYS A 22 8.74 -14.25 13.77
C LYS A 22 8.51 -12.75 13.70
N GLY A 23 7.97 -12.27 12.57
CA GLY A 23 7.71 -10.86 12.30
C GLY A 23 8.96 -9.99 12.13
N ARG A 24 10.14 -10.59 11.92
CA ARG A 24 11.37 -9.87 11.57
C ARG A 24 11.58 -9.90 10.06
N ASP A 25 12.33 -8.94 9.52
CA ASP A 25 12.76 -8.96 8.11
C ASP A 25 11.61 -9.08 7.07
N ILE A 26 10.40 -8.64 7.46
CA ILE A 26 9.20 -8.54 6.62
C ILE A 26 8.39 -7.31 7.06
N PHE A 27 7.81 -6.60 6.10
CA PHE A 27 7.02 -5.39 6.32
C PHE A 27 5.56 -5.69 5.98
N ILE A 28 4.79 -6.04 7.00
CA ILE A 28 3.36 -6.34 6.84
C ILE A 28 2.54 -5.03 6.92
N PHE A 29 1.56 -4.89 6.03
CA PHE A 29 0.63 -3.77 6.03
C PHE A 29 -0.80 -4.19 5.66
N GLY A 30 -1.73 -3.27 5.83
CA GLY A 30 -3.12 -3.41 5.40
C GLY A 30 -3.95 -4.26 6.34
N ASN A 31 -5.22 -4.41 5.97
CA ASN A 31 -6.20 -5.17 6.71
C ASN A 31 -5.98 -6.69 6.57
N THR A 32 -6.27 -7.45 7.62
CA THR A 32 -6.38 -8.92 7.50
C THR A 32 -7.60 -9.29 6.67
N VAL A 33 -7.67 -10.55 6.21
CA VAL A 33 -8.82 -11.06 5.45
C VAL A 33 -10.13 -10.85 6.23
N GLU A 34 -10.13 -11.11 7.54
CA GLU A 34 -11.31 -10.92 8.40
C GLU A 34 -11.70 -9.45 8.51
N GLN A 35 -10.73 -8.54 8.54
CA GLN A 35 -10.98 -7.09 8.60
C GLN A 35 -11.52 -6.56 7.27
N VAL A 36 -11.01 -7.05 6.14
CA VAL A 36 -11.54 -6.73 4.81
C VAL A 36 -13.01 -7.15 4.71
N ASP A 37 -13.34 -8.37 5.13
CA ASP A 37 -14.72 -8.84 5.10
C ASP A 37 -15.61 -8.03 6.06
N ALA A 38 -15.13 -7.75 7.28
CA ALA A 38 -15.86 -6.93 8.23
C ALA A 38 -16.12 -5.51 7.69
N LEU A 39 -15.15 -4.87 7.05
CA LEU A 39 -15.36 -3.56 6.43
C LEU A 39 -16.45 -3.61 5.37
N ARG A 40 -16.43 -4.64 4.51
CA ARG A 40 -17.42 -4.82 3.45
C ARG A 40 -18.83 -4.99 4.02
N GLU A 41 -18.98 -5.86 5.02
CA GLU A 41 -20.26 -6.11 5.69
C GLU A 41 -20.82 -4.88 6.41
N ASN A 42 -19.94 -4.02 6.92
CA ASN A 42 -20.31 -2.78 7.63
C ASN A 42 -20.55 -1.58 6.69
N GLY A 43 -20.66 -1.80 5.38
CA GLY A 43 -20.97 -0.73 4.42
C GLY A 43 -19.75 0.13 4.09
N TYR A 44 -18.62 -0.53 3.81
CA TYR A 44 -17.41 0.10 3.30
C TYR A 44 -17.68 1.19 2.25
N SER A 45 -17.02 2.34 2.41
CA SER A 45 -17.08 3.45 1.47
C SER A 45 -15.68 4.02 1.23
N PRO A 46 -15.15 3.97 -0.01
CA PRO A 46 -13.82 4.50 -0.33
C PRO A 46 -13.72 6.00 -0.03
N GLN A 47 -14.81 6.76 -0.21
CA GLN A 47 -14.86 8.19 0.08
C GLN A 47 -14.50 8.53 1.53
N THR A 48 -14.78 7.64 2.48
CA THR A 48 -14.40 7.83 3.89
C THR A 48 -12.88 7.90 4.06
N TYR A 49 -12.14 7.08 3.30
CA TYR A 49 -10.68 7.01 3.36
C TYR A 49 -10.05 8.12 2.52
N ILE A 50 -10.59 8.37 1.32
CA ILE A 50 -10.14 9.47 0.44
C ILE A 50 -10.23 10.82 1.17
N ASN A 51 -11.33 11.08 1.89
CA ASN A 51 -11.51 12.34 2.62
C ASN A 51 -10.56 12.51 3.81
N LYS A 52 -10.01 11.41 4.35
CA LYS A 52 -9.13 11.43 5.52
C LYS A 52 -7.66 11.51 5.13
N CYS A 53 -7.28 11.07 3.93
CA CYS A 53 -5.90 11.01 3.45
C CYS A 53 -5.68 11.98 2.27
N PRO A 54 -5.11 13.18 2.50
CA PRO A 54 -4.85 14.16 1.45
C PRO A 54 -3.95 13.63 0.32
N GLU A 55 -3.00 12.77 0.64
CA GLU A 55 -2.10 12.12 -0.31
C GLU A 55 -2.87 11.21 -1.27
N LEU A 56 -3.79 10.38 -0.75
CA LEU A 56 -4.66 9.53 -1.56
C LEU A 56 -5.55 10.38 -2.48
N ALA A 57 -6.19 11.42 -1.94
CA ALA A 57 -7.02 12.32 -2.73
C ALA A 57 -6.24 12.97 -3.88
N LYS A 58 -5.01 13.42 -3.61
CA LYS A 58 -4.13 14.01 -4.63
C LYS A 58 -3.73 12.99 -5.71
N VAL A 59 -3.40 11.76 -5.32
CA VAL A 59 -3.07 10.70 -6.29
C VAL A 59 -4.25 10.43 -7.23
N LEU A 60 -5.46 10.29 -6.68
CA LEU A 60 -6.67 10.05 -7.46
C LEU A 60 -6.99 11.23 -8.39
N ASP A 61 -6.84 12.47 -7.94
CA ASP A 61 -6.99 13.68 -8.77
C ASP A 61 -5.99 13.70 -9.93
N GLN A 62 -4.73 13.34 -9.70
CA GLN A 62 -3.72 13.25 -10.76
C GLN A 62 -4.03 12.14 -11.78
N ILE A 63 -4.51 10.98 -11.31
CA ILE A 63 -4.95 9.89 -12.20
C ILE A 63 -6.15 10.34 -13.04
N TYR A 64 -7.11 11.05 -12.45
CA TYR A 64 -8.32 11.51 -13.13
C TYR A 64 -8.08 12.66 -14.12
N SER A 65 -7.28 13.65 -13.74
CA SER A 65 -7.14 14.91 -14.48
C SER A 65 -6.38 14.82 -15.82
N GLY A 66 -5.87 13.63 -16.18
CA GLY A 66 -5.00 13.45 -17.34
C GLY A 66 -3.56 13.92 -17.09
N PHE A 67 -3.14 14.10 -15.83
CA PHE A 67 -1.78 14.50 -15.47
C PHE A 67 -0.71 13.59 -16.10
N PHE A 68 -1.00 12.28 -16.15
CA PHE A 68 -0.13 11.25 -16.72
C PHE A 68 -0.41 10.93 -18.21
N SER A 69 -1.49 11.44 -18.78
CA SER A 69 -1.95 11.13 -20.14
C SER A 69 -2.46 12.38 -20.86
N LYS A 70 -1.60 13.40 -21.01
CA LYS A 70 -2.02 14.71 -21.56
C LYS A 70 -2.67 14.64 -22.94
N ASP A 71 -2.27 13.69 -23.77
CA ASP A 71 -2.81 13.49 -25.12
C ASP A 71 -4.16 12.74 -25.14
N ASP A 72 -4.47 12.03 -24.05
CA ASP A 72 -5.77 11.41 -23.79
C ASP A 72 -6.12 11.52 -22.30
N PRO A 73 -6.68 12.67 -21.87
CA PRO A 73 -6.98 12.90 -20.46
C PRO A 73 -7.99 11.92 -19.87
N THR A 74 -8.78 11.25 -20.71
CA THR A 74 -9.84 10.34 -20.27
C THR A 74 -9.37 8.90 -20.07
N LEU A 75 -8.12 8.59 -20.46
CA LEU A 75 -7.55 7.24 -20.48
C LEU A 75 -7.74 6.46 -19.17
N PHE A 76 -7.68 7.14 -18.02
CA PHE A 76 -7.75 6.50 -16.70
C PHE A 76 -9.09 6.72 -15.97
N HIS A 77 -10.10 7.32 -16.61
CA HIS A 77 -11.37 7.59 -15.95
C HIS A 77 -12.06 6.32 -15.44
N ASP A 78 -12.02 5.21 -16.20
CA ASP A 78 -12.62 3.94 -15.78
C ASP A 78 -11.90 3.33 -14.57
N LEU A 79 -10.55 3.41 -14.55
CA LEU A 79 -9.75 2.99 -13.40
C LEU A 79 -10.09 3.83 -12.17
N HIS A 80 -10.11 5.17 -12.33
CA HIS A 80 -10.48 6.08 -11.26
C HIS A 80 -11.87 5.77 -10.72
N ALA A 81 -12.88 5.65 -11.59
CA ALA A 81 -14.26 5.30 -11.22
C ALA A 81 -14.33 3.99 -10.45
N SER A 82 -13.59 2.95 -10.89
CA SER A 82 -13.56 1.67 -10.18
C SER A 82 -13.08 1.77 -8.73
N ILE A 83 -12.27 2.79 -8.41
CA ILE A 83 -11.77 3.06 -7.06
C ILE A 83 -12.72 4.01 -6.31
N VAL A 84 -13.13 5.15 -6.89
CA VAL A 84 -13.93 6.12 -6.12
C VAL A 84 -15.37 5.68 -5.88
N ASP A 85 -15.94 4.86 -6.77
CA ASP A 85 -17.36 4.48 -6.70
C ASP A 85 -17.57 3.13 -6.01
N GLY A 86 -16.55 2.26 -5.97
CA GLY A 86 -16.70 0.88 -5.51
C GLY A 86 -15.54 0.37 -4.67
N ASP A 87 -14.31 0.52 -5.19
CA ASP A 87 -13.08 -0.01 -4.61
C ASP A 87 -13.24 -1.42 -4.03
N PHE A 88 -13.59 -2.37 -4.91
CA PHE A 88 -13.91 -3.74 -4.52
C PHE A 88 -12.79 -4.41 -3.71
N TYR A 89 -11.54 -4.05 -4.02
CA TYR A 89 -10.33 -4.56 -3.38
C TYR A 89 -9.88 -3.75 -2.17
N GLN A 90 -10.65 -2.74 -1.76
CA GLN A 90 -10.40 -1.88 -0.59
C GLN A 90 -9.01 -1.21 -0.57
N LEU A 91 -8.49 -0.86 -1.75
CA LEU A 91 -7.22 -0.16 -1.93
C LEU A 91 -7.13 1.09 -1.06
N CYS A 92 -8.20 1.88 -1.00
CA CYS A 92 -8.26 3.11 -0.21
C CYS A 92 -8.14 2.84 1.29
N ALA A 93 -8.59 1.66 1.77
CA ALA A 93 -8.50 1.28 3.18
C ALA A 93 -7.06 0.99 3.61
N ASP A 94 -6.27 0.39 2.71
CA ASP A 94 -4.89 -0.02 3.00
C ASP A 94 -3.86 1.05 2.65
N PHE A 95 -4.23 2.08 1.89
CA PHE A 95 -3.29 3.06 1.32
C PHE A 95 -2.41 3.75 2.36
N GLU A 96 -2.98 4.25 3.46
CA GLU A 96 -2.21 4.95 4.50
C GLU A 96 -1.24 4.00 5.22
N ASP A 97 -1.67 2.77 5.48
CA ASP A 97 -0.84 1.77 6.15
C ASP A 97 0.28 1.26 5.23
N TYR A 98 0.03 1.21 3.92
CA TYR A 98 1.06 0.96 2.92
C TYR A 98 2.12 2.06 2.90
N LEU A 99 1.74 3.34 3.01
CA LEU A 99 2.70 4.44 3.10
C LEU A 99 3.57 4.34 4.37
N ARG A 100 2.98 3.96 5.51
CA ARG A 100 3.74 3.67 6.74
C ARG A 100 4.78 2.58 6.49
N ALA A 101 4.36 1.43 5.94
CA ALA A 101 5.25 0.31 5.69
C ALA A 101 6.35 0.66 4.69
N GLN A 102 6.07 1.47 3.67
CA GLN A 102 7.09 1.99 2.76
C GLN A 102 8.12 2.89 3.47
N GLY A 103 7.69 3.71 4.42
CA GLY A 103 8.60 4.49 5.26
C GLY A 103 9.51 3.60 6.12
N GLU A 104 9.01 2.48 6.62
CA GLU A 104 9.81 1.48 7.35
C GLU A 104 10.85 0.80 6.44
N VAL A 105 10.45 0.47 5.20
CA VAL A 105 11.37 -0.06 4.17
C VAL A 105 12.49 0.94 3.88
N GLU A 106 12.16 2.22 3.68
CA GLU A 106 13.15 3.27 3.43
C GLU A 106 14.14 3.40 4.59
N ALA A 107 13.64 3.44 5.83
CA ALA A 107 14.47 3.53 7.02
C ALA A 107 15.40 2.33 7.17
N ALA A 108 14.90 1.11 6.95
CA ALA A 108 15.70 -0.11 7.01
C ALA A 108 16.80 -0.12 5.93
N TYR A 109 16.47 0.32 4.71
CA TYR A 109 17.43 0.42 3.62
C TYR A 109 18.57 1.39 3.97
N LEU A 110 18.23 2.61 4.42
CA LEU A 110 19.23 3.61 4.82
C LEU A 110 20.10 3.14 5.98
N ALA A 111 19.52 2.52 7.01
CA ALA A 111 20.27 1.97 8.13
C ALA A 111 21.29 0.91 7.67
N SER A 112 20.86 0.01 6.79
CA SER A 112 21.77 -1.01 6.21
C SER A 112 22.89 -0.38 5.38
N TYR A 113 22.58 0.65 4.60
CA TYR A 113 23.57 1.35 3.78
C TYR A 113 24.67 1.99 4.64
N TYR A 114 24.31 2.70 5.72
CA TYR A 114 25.28 3.31 6.62
C TYR A 114 26.09 2.28 7.40
N ALA A 115 25.45 1.21 7.90
CA ALA A 115 26.15 0.12 8.58
C ALA A 115 27.20 -0.56 7.68
N ILE A 116 26.90 -0.70 6.39
CA ILE A 116 27.87 -1.23 5.41
C ILE A 116 29.03 -0.26 5.23
N GLN A 117 28.79 1.05 5.10
CA GLN A 117 29.86 2.03 4.95
C GLN A 117 30.82 2.03 6.15
N GLU A 118 30.29 2.06 7.38
CA GLU A 118 31.11 1.99 8.60
C GLU A 118 31.94 0.70 8.73
N TYR A 119 31.47 -0.41 8.16
CA TYR A 119 32.20 -1.70 8.21
C TYR A 119 33.37 -1.77 7.23
N PHE A 120 33.41 -0.90 6.22
CA PHE A 120 34.45 -0.90 5.18
C PHE A 120 35.42 0.30 5.28
N GLU A 121 35.26 1.16 6.29
CA GLU A 121 36.24 2.17 6.73
C GLU A 121 37.03 1.69 7.96
#